data_AF-A0A316TC09-F1
#
_entry.id   AF-A0A316TC09-F1
#
_cell.length_a   1.000
_cell.length_b   1.000
_cell.length_c   1.000
_cell.angle_alpha   90.00
_cell.angle_beta   90.00
_cell.angle_gamma   90.00
#
_symmetry.space_group_name_H-M   'P 1'
#
loop_
_entity.id
_entity.type
_entity.pdbx_description
1 polymer ?
#
loop_
_entity_poly.entity_id
_entity_poly.type
_entity_poly.pdbx_seq_one_letter_code
_entity_poly.pdbx_strand_id
1 'polypeptide(L)'
;MPDWWHRDHPVFVPLAGFFTGMLFIILVPGTYAAILKAVVGYERAEELFAFVALTLVVPLGLLVPPRTRRFGRYMVFGVVATAIVVIGVALAVLWYLLNRDR
;
A
#
# COMPACT_ATOMS: atom_id res chain seq x y z
N MET A 1 25.61 -24.31 -0.01
CA MET A 1 24.85 -23.15 -0.53
C MET A 1 24.85 -22.09 0.56
N PRO A 2 24.89 -20.78 0.25
CA PRO A 2 25.09 -19.73 1.25
C PRO A 2 24.00 -19.70 2.32
N ASP A 3 24.39 -19.50 3.58
CA ASP A 3 23.53 -19.64 4.76
C ASP A 3 22.40 -18.59 4.85
N TRP A 4 22.56 -17.45 4.17
CA TRP A 4 21.53 -16.40 4.05
C TRP A 4 20.29 -16.81 3.24
N TRP A 5 20.36 -17.96 2.55
CA TRP A 5 19.25 -18.56 1.82
C TRP A 5 18.26 -19.31 2.72
N HIS A 6 18.60 -19.54 4.00
CA HIS A 6 17.67 -20.13 4.97
C HIS A 6 16.56 -19.12 5.28
N ARG A 7 15.40 -19.29 4.63
CA ARG A 7 14.13 -18.59 4.92
C ARG A 7 13.60 -18.83 6.34
N ASP A 8 14.35 -19.54 7.17
CA ASP A 8 14.03 -19.94 8.54
C ASP A 8 14.37 -18.86 9.57
N HIS A 9 14.99 -17.74 9.17
CA HIS A 9 15.23 -16.63 10.07
C HIS A 9 13.91 -16.01 10.56
N PRO A 10 13.67 -15.96 11.88
CA PRO A 10 12.36 -15.62 12.45
C PRO A 10 11.89 -14.17 12.16
N VAL A 11 12.78 -13.32 11.66
CA VAL A 11 12.52 -11.92 11.29
C VAL A 11 12.22 -11.72 9.80
N PHE A 12 12.50 -12.70 8.93
CA PHE A 12 12.34 -12.56 7.49
C PHE A 12 10.87 -12.35 7.10
N VAL A 13 9.97 -13.22 7.56
CA VAL A 13 8.53 -13.16 7.23
C VAL A 13 7.89 -11.84 7.68
N PRO A 14 8.13 -11.33 8.91
CA PRO A 14 7.68 -10.00 9.30
C PRO A 14 8.18 -8.86 8.40
N LEU A 15 9.48 -8.80 8.12
CA LEU A 15 10.06 -7.72 7.31
C LEU A 15 9.56 -7.78 5.86
N ALA A 16 9.57 -8.97 5.27
CA ALA A 16 9.06 -9.19 3.92
C ALA A 16 7.59 -8.79 3.81
N GLY A 17 6.75 -9.18 4.79
CA GLY A 17 5.35 -8.76 4.87
C GLY A 17 5.22 -7.24 4.90
N PHE A 18 5.88 -6.59 5.87
CA PHE A 18 5.86 -5.14 6.04
C PHE A 18 6.24 -4.38 4.75
N PHE A 19 7.42 -4.66 4.18
CA PHE A 19 7.88 -3.97 2.98
C PHE A 19 7.02 -4.29 1.76
N THR A 20 6.49 -5.52 1.66
CA THR A 20 5.51 -5.84 0.60
C THR A 20 4.26 -4.99 0.74
N GLY A 21 3.76 -4.78 1.97
CA GLY A 21 2.61 -3.91 2.22
C GLY A 21 2.86 -2.46 1.85
N MET A 22 4.04 -1.95 2.19
CA MET A 22 4.48 -0.61 1.79
C MET A 22 4.56 -0.45 0.27
N LEU A 23 5.24 -1.38 -0.42
CA LEU A 23 5.32 -1.36 -1.88
C LEU A 23 3.95 -1.47 -2.53
N PHE A 24 3.09 -2.33 -2.00
CA PHE A 24 1.73 -2.53 -2.50
C PHE A 24 0.94 -1.22 -2.51
N ILE A 25 0.87 -0.52 -1.38
CA ILE A 25 0.05 0.70 -1.25
C ILE A 25 0.63 1.90 -2.00
N ILE A 26 1.92 1.90 -2.33
CA ILE A 26 2.56 2.94 -3.14
C ILE A 26 2.37 2.65 -4.63
N LEU A 27 2.73 1.45 -5.06
CA LEU A 27 2.79 1.11 -6.49
C LEU A 27 1.42 0.85 -7.07
N VAL A 28 0.55 0.10 -6.38
CA VAL A 28 -0.74 -0.31 -6.94
C VAL A 28 -1.62 0.89 -7.29
N PRO A 29 -1.81 1.89 -6.40
CA PRO A 29 -2.60 3.06 -6.77
C PRO A 29 -1.97 3.92 -7.85
N GLY A 30 -0.66 4.11 -7.83
CA GLY A 30 0.05 4.87 -8.85
C GLY A 30 -0.06 4.23 -10.23
N THR A 31 0.20 2.92 -10.32
CA THR A 31 0.07 2.15 -11.55
C THR A 31 -1.37 2.08 -12.04
N TYR A 32 -2.33 1.87 -11.14
CA TYR A 32 -3.75 1.87 -11.50
C TYR A 32 -4.18 3.22 -12.09
N ALA A 33 -3.82 4.34 -11.45
CA ALA A 33 -4.15 5.67 -11.97
C ALA A 33 -3.53 5.91 -13.36
N ALA A 34 -2.27 5.49 -13.56
CA ALA A 34 -1.56 5.65 -14.82
C ALA A 34 -2.24 4.87 -15.95
N ILE A 35 -2.58 3.60 -15.70
CA ILE A 35 -3.27 2.75 -16.68
C ILE A 35 -4.67 3.32 -16.98
N LEU A 36 -5.40 3.71 -15.95
CA LEU A 36 -6.77 4.20 -16.08
C LEU A 36 -6.82 5.49 -16.91
N LYS A 37 -5.90 6.44 -16.65
CA LYS A 37 -5.74 7.66 -17.45
C LYS A 37 -5.38 7.37 -18.90
N ALA A 38 -4.53 6.36 -19.14
CA ALA A 38 -4.12 5.99 -20.49
C ALA A 38 -5.25 5.34 -21.31
N VAL A 39 -6.17 4.61 -20.68
CA VAL A 39 -7.22 3.84 -21.39
C VAL A 39 -8.53 4.62 -21.51
N VAL A 40 -8.96 5.34 -20.47
CA VAL A 40 -10.31 5.92 -20.39
C VAL A 40 -10.31 7.46 -20.40
N GLY A 41 -9.13 8.10 -20.39
CA GLY A 41 -9.00 9.56 -20.32
C GLY A 41 -9.15 10.11 -18.90
N TYR A 42 -8.92 11.41 -18.73
CA TYR A 42 -8.81 12.04 -17.40
C TYR A 42 -10.17 12.13 -16.68
N GLU A 43 -11.23 12.55 -17.38
CA GLU A 43 -12.55 12.77 -16.76
C GLU A 43 -13.13 11.48 -16.15
N ARG A 44 -13.05 10.36 -16.88
CA ARG A 44 -13.55 9.07 -16.37
C ARG A 44 -12.59 8.40 -15.39
N ALA A 45 -11.30 8.73 -15.42
CA ALA A 45 -10.33 8.15 -14.50
C ALA A 45 -10.58 8.60 -13.05
N GLU A 46 -11.01 9.84 -12.81
CA GLU A 46 -11.31 10.29 -11.44
C GLU A 46 -12.51 9.54 -10.84
N GLU A 47 -13.59 9.35 -11.61
CA GLU A 47 -14.76 8.58 -11.17
C GLU A 47 -14.41 7.14 -10.82
N LEU A 48 -13.52 6.53 -11.61
CA LEU A 48 -13.12 5.13 -11.46
C LEU A 48 -11.94 4.92 -10.50
N PHE A 49 -11.30 5.99 -10.02
CA PHE A 49 -10.11 5.88 -9.18
C PHE A 49 -10.42 5.19 -7.84
N ALA A 50 -11.59 5.46 -7.26
CA ALA A 50 -12.01 4.89 -5.97
C ALA A 50 -12.00 3.35 -5.96
N PHE A 51 -12.20 2.68 -7.10
CA PHE A 51 -12.14 1.23 -7.22
C PHE A 51 -10.76 0.64 -6.90
N VAL A 52 -9.70 1.45 -6.91
CA VAL A 52 -8.38 1.02 -6.43
C VAL A 52 -8.42 0.47 -5.01
N ALA A 53 -9.34 0.97 -4.16
CA ALA A 53 -9.50 0.48 -2.79
C ALA A 53 -9.88 -1.01 -2.74
N LEU A 54 -10.54 -1.54 -3.80
CA LEU A 54 -10.84 -2.97 -3.90
C LEU A 54 -9.58 -3.84 -3.93
N THR A 55 -8.43 -3.28 -4.35
CA THR A 55 -7.16 -4.02 -4.32
C THR A 55 -6.73 -4.36 -2.89
N LEU A 56 -7.23 -3.65 -1.86
CA LEU A 56 -7.01 -3.99 -0.45
C LEU A 56 -7.60 -5.34 -0.05
N VAL A 57 -8.50 -5.91 -0.86
CA VAL A 57 -8.95 -7.29 -0.70
C VAL A 57 -7.78 -8.28 -0.73
N VAL A 58 -6.69 -7.98 -1.46
CA VAL A 58 -5.49 -8.85 -1.49
C VAL A 58 -4.81 -8.94 -0.11
N PRO A 59 -4.31 -7.85 0.50
CA PRO A 59 -3.68 -7.93 1.82
C PRO A 59 -4.64 -8.42 2.92
N LEU A 60 -5.93 -8.04 2.86
CA LEU A 60 -6.93 -8.51 3.81
C LEU A 60 -7.24 -9.99 3.63
N GLY A 61 -7.35 -10.47 2.39
CA GLY A 61 -7.62 -11.87 2.06
C GLY A 61 -6.51 -12.81 2.52
N LEU A 62 -5.25 -12.37 2.54
CA LEU A 62 -4.13 -13.13 3.08
C LEU A 62 -4.24 -13.40 4.60
N LEU A 63 -5.13 -12.71 5.32
CA LEU A 63 -5.42 -12.98 6.73
C LEU A 63 -6.32 -14.20 6.95
N VAL A 64 -7.04 -14.65 5.92
CA VAL A 64 -7.99 -15.77 6.03
C VAL A 64 -7.27 -17.13 6.16
N PRO A 65 -6.32 -17.50 5.28
CA PRO A 65 -5.63 -18.78 5.40
C PRO A 65 -4.65 -18.78 6.59
N PRO A 66 -4.67 -19.80 7.48
CA PRO A 66 -3.75 -19.87 8.61
C PRO A 66 -2.27 -19.83 8.20
N ARG A 67 -1.97 -20.37 7.02
CA ARG A 67 -0.62 -20.49 6.46
C ARG A 67 -0.02 -19.12 6.07
N THR A 68 -0.84 -18.17 5.63
CA THR A 68 -0.40 -16.84 5.18
C THR A 68 -0.65 -15.74 6.22
N ARG A 69 -1.43 -16.02 7.27
CA ARG A 69 -1.89 -15.03 8.25
C ARG A 69 -0.76 -14.22 8.89
N ARG A 70 0.37 -14.85 9.20
CA ARG A 70 1.53 -14.13 9.79
C ARG A 70 2.09 -13.10 8.82
N PHE A 71 2.34 -13.49 7.57
CA PHE A 71 2.78 -12.58 6.51
C PHE A 71 1.74 -11.48 6.26
N GLY A 72 0.48 -11.86 6.07
CA GLY A 72 -0.63 -10.94 5.84
C GLY A 72 -0.77 -9.88 6.94
N ARG A 73 -0.58 -10.25 8.21
CA ARG A 73 -0.66 -9.29 9.33
C ARG A 73 0.40 -8.20 9.22
N TYR A 74 1.64 -8.57 8.89
CA TYR A 74 2.71 -7.59 8.70
C TYR A 74 2.56 -6.78 7.41
N MET A 75 2.01 -7.39 6.36
CA MET A 75 1.64 -6.67 5.13
C MET A 75 0.59 -5.60 5.38
N VAL A 76 -0.50 -5.95 6.07
CA VAL A 76 -1.53 -4.98 6.47
C VAL A 76 -0.92 -3.89 7.37
N PHE A 77 -0.03 -4.25 8.30
CA PHE A 77 0.67 -3.25 9.11
C PHE A 77 1.49 -2.28 8.25
N GLY A 78 2.23 -2.77 7.25
CA GLY A 78 2.97 -1.92 6.32
C GLY A 78 2.05 -0.99 5.49
N VAL A 79 0.92 -1.51 5.03
CA VAL A 79 -0.11 -0.72 4.33
C VAL A 79 -0.61 0.41 5.23
N VAL A 80 -1.04 0.08 6.45
CA VAL A 80 -1.62 1.04 7.40
C VAL A 80 -0.60 2.09 7.82
N ALA A 81 0.62 1.68 8.17
CA ALA A 81 1.69 2.61 8.55
C ALA A 81 2.00 3.61 7.42
N THR A 82 2.11 3.14 6.19
CA THR A 82 2.36 4.00 5.03
C THR A 82 1.18 4.93 4.75
N ALA A 83 -0.06 4.43 4.84
CA ALA A 83 -1.26 5.24 4.65
C ALA A 83 -1.35 6.38 5.69
N ILE A 84 -1.05 6.10 6.96
CA ILE A 84 -0.99 7.12 8.02
C ILE A 84 0.02 8.21 7.66
N VAL A 85 1.23 7.82 7.22
CA VAL A 85 2.26 8.78 6.81
C VAL A 85 1.78 9.63 5.64
N VAL A 86 1.23 9.03 4.59
CA VAL A 86 0.74 9.75 3.40
C VAL A 86 -0.36 10.74 3.77
N ILE A 87 -1.35 10.31 4.55
CA ILE A 87 -2.45 11.18 5.01
C ILE A 87 -1.90 12.30 5.89
N GLY A 88 -1.00 11.99 6.82
CA GLY A 88 -0.37 12.98 7.69
C GLY A 88 0.39 14.05 6.90
N VAL A 89 1.17 13.63 5.89
CA VAL A 89 1.87 14.56 5.00
C VAL A 89 0.88 15.39 4.18
N ALA A 90 -0.15 14.77 3.60
CA ALA A 90 -1.15 15.49 2.81
C ALA A 90 -1.88 16.56 3.64
N LEU A 91 -2.28 16.23 4.87
CA LEU A 91 -2.90 17.18 5.79
C LEU A 91 -1.95 18.29 6.23
N ALA A 92 -0.68 17.96 6.51
CA ALA A 92 0.32 18.95 6.88
C ALA A 92 0.60 19.94 5.73
N VAL A 93 0.71 19.44 4.50
CA VAL A 93 0.88 20.27 3.29
C VAL A 93 -0.36 21.12 3.06
N LEU A 94 -1.56 20.55 3.13
CA LEU A 94 -2.80 21.31 2.99
C LEU A 94 -2.90 22.43 4.02
N TRP A 95 -2.58 22.13 5.29
CA TRP A 95 -2.55 23.11 6.36
C TRP A 95 -1.54 24.23 6.07
N TYR A 96 -0.34 23.88 5.61
CA TYR A 96 0.70 24.84 5.26
C TYR A 96 0.26 25.78 4.12
N LEU A 97 -0.36 25.25 3.07
CA LEU A 97 -0.87 26.05 1.94
C LEU A 97 -1.96 27.03 2.39
N LEU A 98 -2.94 26.55 3.15
CA LEU A 98 -4.04 27.38 3.66
C LEU A 98 -3.56 28.50 4.61
N ASN A 99 -2.47 28.28 5.33
CA ASN A 99 -1.90 29.28 6.22
C ASN A 99 -1.02 30.30 5.51
N ARG A 100 -0.56 30.01 4.28
CA ARG A 100 0.29 30.90 3.47
C ARG A 100 -0.51 31.75 2.48
N ASP A 101 -1.69 31.28 2.08
CA ASP A 101 -2.64 32.03 1.25
C ASP A 101 -3.49 33.04 2.06
N ARG A 102 -3.27 33.15 3.37
CA ARG A 102 -3.78 34.24 4.24
C ARG A 102 -2.73 35.31 4.45
#